data_AF-A0AA36B377-F1
#
_entry.id   AF-A0AA36B377-F1
#
_cell.length_a   1.000
_cell.length_b   1.000
_cell.length_c   1.000
_cell.angle_alpha   90.00
_cell.angle_beta   90.00
_cell.angle_gamma   90.00
#
_symmetry.space_group_name_H-M   'P 1'
#
loop_
_entity.id
_entity.type
_entity.pdbx_description
1 polymer ?
#
loop_
_entity_poly.entity_id
_entity_poly.type
_entity_poly.pdbx_seq_one_letter_code
_entity_poly.pdbx_strand_id
1 'polypeptide(L)'
;MDTTRENAQSCWAKASTILVLCYTSETMAGSAQYQYPNRMESQKRHSYTISHKLQVRAYAKEHSHRAAARHFGPPPAEKMVRMGRKQEDELQQAEKWKQNLRKPKAKWPELENELKTWVADNRNKGTKASDIKDRESGISDEIKWHNIK
;
A
#
# COMPACT_ATOMS: atom_id res chain seq x y z
N MET A 1 -72.15 -20.14 -18.65
CA MET A 1 -72.52 -19.31 -17.49
C MET A 1 -71.33 -19.34 -16.57
N ASP A 2 -70.59 -18.25 -16.59
CA ASP A 2 -69.12 -18.26 -16.63
C ASP A 2 -68.52 -18.01 -15.25
N THR A 3 -68.35 -19.07 -14.47
CA THR A 3 -67.77 -19.04 -13.11
C THR A 3 -66.24 -18.92 -13.10
N THR A 4 -65.60 -18.69 -14.25
CA THR A 4 -64.14 -18.54 -14.37
C THR A 4 -63.68 -17.10 -14.56
N ARG A 5 -64.57 -16.16 -14.90
CA ARG A 5 -64.20 -14.73 -15.10
C ARG A 5 -64.26 -13.88 -13.83
N GLU A 6 -65.16 -14.19 -12.89
CA GLU A 6 -65.26 -13.44 -11.62
C GLU A 6 -64.09 -13.71 -10.66
N ASN A 7 -63.50 -14.90 -10.71
CA ASN A 7 -62.34 -15.24 -9.88
C ASN A 7 -61.06 -14.51 -10.29
N ALA A 8 -60.89 -14.16 -11.57
CA ALA A 8 -59.72 -13.41 -12.02
C ALA A 8 -59.77 -11.95 -11.55
N GLN A 9 -60.94 -11.30 -11.56
CA GLN A 9 -61.09 -9.93 -11.08
C GLN A 9 -60.91 -9.82 -9.55
N SER A 10 -61.36 -10.83 -8.79
CA SER A 10 -61.12 -10.90 -7.34
C SER A 10 -59.63 -11.04 -6.98
N CYS A 11 -58.87 -11.83 -7.75
CA CYS A 11 -57.44 -12.03 -7.54
C CYS A 11 -56.61 -10.76 -7.84
N TRP A 12 -56.97 -9.99 -8.87
CA TRP A 12 -56.29 -8.72 -9.17
C TRP A 12 -56.63 -7.61 -8.17
N ALA A 13 -57.88 -7.55 -7.69
CA ALA A 13 -58.28 -6.59 -6.66
C ALA A 13 -57.51 -6.82 -5.34
N LYS A 14 -57.37 -8.08 -4.91
CA LYS A 14 -56.60 -8.46 -3.71
C LYS A 14 -55.09 -8.23 -3.85
N ALA A 15 -54.53 -8.50 -5.03
CA ALA A 15 -53.10 -8.23 -5.31
C ALA A 15 -52.79 -6.73 -5.29
N SER A 16 -53.72 -5.89 -5.75
CA SER A 16 -53.58 -4.43 -5.75
C SER A 16 -53.61 -3.84 -4.33
N THR A 17 -54.48 -4.34 -3.44
CA THR A 17 -54.53 -3.87 -2.04
C THR A 17 -53.28 -4.28 -1.24
N ILE A 18 -52.72 -5.46 -1.51
CA ILE A 18 -51.48 -5.93 -0.85
C ILE A 18 -50.28 -5.06 -1.27
N LEU A 19 -50.19 -4.67 -2.55
CA LEU A 19 -49.12 -3.77 -3.03
C LEU A 19 -49.20 -2.37 -2.41
N VAL A 20 -50.40 -1.81 -2.21
CA VAL A 20 -50.58 -0.49 -1.58
C VAL A 20 -50.20 -0.51 -0.09
N LEU A 21 -50.44 -1.62 0.61
CA LEU A 21 -50.03 -1.78 2.03
C LEU A 21 -48.54 -2.04 2.21
N CYS A 22 -47.87 -2.71 1.25
CA CYS A 22 -46.40 -2.82 1.28
C CYS A 22 -45.73 -1.45 1.07
N TYR A 23 -46.22 -0.64 0.12
CA TYR A 23 -45.62 0.66 -0.20
C TYR A 23 -45.83 1.74 0.89
N THR A 24 -46.76 1.54 1.82
CA THR A 24 -47.00 2.46 2.95
C THR A 24 -46.35 2.02 4.27
N SER A 25 -45.77 0.81 4.31
CA SER A 25 -44.93 0.35 5.43
C SER A 25 -43.46 0.81 5.33
N GLU A 26 -43.04 1.35 4.19
CA GLU A 26 -41.70 1.91 3.96
C GLU A 26 -41.52 3.34 4.50
N THR A 27 -42.49 3.86 5.27
CA THR A 27 -42.46 5.25 5.77
C THR A 27 -42.32 5.37 7.29
N MET A 28 -41.89 4.34 8.02
CA MET A 28 -41.47 4.47 9.44
C MET A 28 -40.31 3.54 9.83
N ALA A 29 -39.28 3.43 9.00
CA ALA A 29 -37.93 3.20 9.50
C ALA A 29 -37.20 4.53 9.38
N GLY A 30 -37.18 5.26 10.50
CA GLY A 30 -36.54 6.57 10.61
C GLY A 30 -35.17 6.56 9.96
N SER A 31 -34.80 7.72 9.43
CA SER A 31 -33.48 8.07 8.96
C SER A 31 -32.41 7.77 10.01
N ALA A 32 -32.06 6.50 10.16
CA ALA A 32 -30.74 6.08 10.52
C ALA A 32 -29.90 6.58 9.36
N GLN A 33 -29.43 7.82 9.48
CA GLN A 33 -28.28 8.26 8.73
C GLN A 33 -27.26 7.15 8.96
N TYR A 34 -27.07 6.29 7.95
CA TYR A 34 -25.91 5.43 7.90
C TYR A 34 -24.75 6.42 7.89
N GLN A 35 -24.28 6.74 9.09
CA GLN A 35 -23.08 7.49 9.34
C GLN A 35 -21.98 6.54 8.88
N TYR A 36 -21.76 6.46 7.56
CA TYR A 36 -20.55 5.88 7.01
C TYR A 36 -19.42 6.59 7.75
N PRO A 37 -18.63 5.88 8.59
CA PRO A 37 -17.64 6.51 9.44
C PRO A 37 -16.73 7.34 8.56
N ASN A 38 -16.68 8.64 8.89
CA ASN A 38 -16.01 9.72 8.19
C ASN A 38 -15.13 9.28 7.02
N ARG A 39 -15.67 9.51 5.83
CA ARG A 39 -14.92 9.68 4.59
C ARG A 39 -13.75 10.63 4.85
N MET A 40 -12.55 10.05 4.95
CA MET A 40 -11.23 10.69 4.78
C MET A 40 -10.78 11.72 5.83
N GLU A 41 -10.81 11.37 7.13
CA GLU A 41 -9.75 11.89 8.01
C GLU A 41 -8.42 11.42 7.40
N SER A 42 -7.52 12.33 6.99
CA SER A 42 -6.29 11.95 6.29
C SER A 42 -5.52 10.96 7.14
N GLN A 43 -5.53 9.66 6.78
CA GLN A 43 -4.81 8.65 7.54
C GLN A 43 -3.33 9.05 7.55
N LYS A 44 -2.85 9.45 8.73
CA LYS A 44 -1.44 9.80 8.92
C LYS A 44 -0.61 8.59 8.51
N ARG A 45 0.35 8.80 7.61
CA ARG A 45 1.22 7.72 7.13
C ARG A 45 2.17 7.35 8.26
N HIS A 46 2.20 6.06 8.60
CA HIS A 46 3.13 5.54 9.60
C HIS A 46 4.40 5.00 8.92
N SER A 47 5.57 5.37 9.43
CA SER A 47 6.83 4.74 9.09
C SER A 47 7.21 3.73 10.15
N TYR A 48 7.63 2.55 9.71
CA TYR A 48 8.10 1.48 10.61
C TYR A 48 9.53 1.14 10.31
N THR A 49 10.27 0.87 11.37
CA THR A 49 11.60 0.28 11.33
C THR A 49 11.54 -1.11 10.67
N ILE A 50 12.59 -1.48 9.95
CA ILE A 50 12.69 -2.77 9.25
C ILE A 50 12.63 -3.92 10.26
N SER A 51 13.27 -3.78 11.43
CA SER A 51 13.14 -4.75 12.53
C SER A 51 11.68 -5.01 12.92
N HIS A 52 10.88 -3.97 13.08
CA HIS A 52 9.46 -4.08 13.40
C HIS A 52 8.69 -4.78 12.28
N LYS A 53 8.94 -4.43 11.00
CA LYS A 53 8.32 -5.12 9.85
C LYS A 53 8.68 -6.60 9.80
N LEU A 54 9.91 -6.98 10.13
CA LEU A 54 10.35 -8.37 10.19
C LEU A 54 9.68 -9.13 11.35
N GLN A 55 9.55 -8.53 12.53
CA GLN A 55 8.83 -9.11 13.67
C GLN A 55 7.36 -9.38 13.32
N VAL A 56 6.69 -8.40 12.70
CA VAL A 56 5.30 -8.55 12.25
C VAL A 56 5.15 -9.72 11.28
N ARG A 57 6.11 -9.91 10.37
CA ARG A 57 6.10 -11.04 9.44
C ARG A 57 6.38 -12.38 10.10
N ALA A 58 7.37 -12.46 10.98
CA ALA A 58 7.69 -13.69 11.70
C ALA A 58 6.46 -14.20 12.46
N TYR A 59 5.80 -13.31 13.20
CA TYR A 59 4.56 -13.62 13.91
C TYR A 59 3.42 -14.02 12.96
N ALA A 60 3.30 -13.36 11.81
CA ALA A 60 2.27 -13.69 10.82
C ALA A 60 2.49 -15.06 10.15
N LYS A 61 3.74 -15.53 10.05
CA LYS A 61 4.06 -16.89 9.57
C LYS A 61 3.66 -17.95 10.59
N GLU A 62 3.84 -17.66 11.87
CA GLU A 62 3.52 -18.59 12.97
C GLU A 62 2.00 -18.67 13.25
N HIS A 63 1.29 -17.54 13.22
CA HIS A 63 -0.10 -17.47 13.69
C HIS A 63 -1.11 -17.25 12.55
N SER A 64 -1.05 -16.08 11.91
CA SER A 64 -1.80 -15.67 10.70
C SER A 64 -1.70 -14.15 10.53
N HIS A 65 -2.01 -13.62 9.33
CA HIS A 65 -2.03 -12.17 9.07
C HIS A 65 -3.03 -11.41 9.95
N ARG A 66 -4.20 -12.02 10.20
CA ARG A 66 -5.25 -11.42 11.03
C ARG A 66 -4.87 -11.44 12.51
N ALA A 67 -4.23 -12.51 12.98
CA ALA A 67 -3.67 -12.55 14.32
C ALA A 67 -2.56 -11.52 14.51
N ALA A 68 -1.68 -11.35 13.50
CA ALA A 68 -0.63 -10.32 13.54
C ALA A 68 -1.21 -8.90 13.64
N ALA A 69 -2.21 -8.57 12.82
CA ALA A 69 -2.86 -7.27 12.88
C ALA A 69 -3.52 -6.98 14.24
N ARG A 70 -4.04 -8.02 14.92
CA ARG A 70 -4.57 -7.90 16.29
C ARG A 70 -3.47 -7.76 17.35
N HIS A 71 -2.40 -8.54 17.24
CA HIS A 71 -1.31 -8.55 18.20
C HIS A 71 -0.50 -7.25 18.19
N PHE A 72 -0.20 -6.70 17.01
CA PHE A 72 0.54 -5.43 16.89
C PHE A 72 -0.37 -4.19 16.93
N GLY A 73 -1.69 -4.37 16.82
CA GLY A 73 -2.68 -3.31 16.85
C GLY A 73 -2.66 -2.40 15.60
N PRO A 74 -3.71 -1.58 15.38
CA PRO A 74 -3.67 -0.56 14.34
C PRO A 74 -2.69 0.56 14.73
N PRO A 75 -1.71 0.92 13.89
CA PRO A 75 -1.32 0.29 12.62
C PRO A 75 -0.06 -0.59 12.85
N PRO A 76 -0.04 -1.88 12.44
CA PRO A 76 -0.23 -2.37 11.06
C PRO A 76 -1.61 -2.97 10.75
N ALA A 77 -2.19 -2.58 9.61
CA ALA A 77 -3.41 -3.21 9.10
C ALA A 77 -3.12 -4.58 8.44
N GLU A 78 -4.07 -5.51 8.49
CA GLU A 78 -3.97 -6.85 7.85
C GLU A 78 -3.55 -6.76 6.38
N LYS A 79 -4.09 -5.79 5.64
CA LYS A 79 -3.72 -5.46 4.25
C LYS A 79 -2.21 -5.24 4.09
N MET A 80 -1.57 -4.51 5.02
CA MET A 80 -0.15 -4.19 4.94
C MET A 80 0.70 -5.44 5.13
N VAL A 81 0.33 -6.29 6.09
CA VAL A 81 1.02 -7.56 6.35
C VAL A 81 0.93 -8.47 5.11
N ARG A 82 -0.26 -8.57 4.49
CA ARG A 82 -0.47 -9.35 3.27
C ARG A 82 0.35 -8.85 2.07
N MET A 83 0.35 -7.54 1.83
CA MET A 83 1.07 -6.93 0.70
C MET A 83 2.59 -6.98 0.87
N GLY A 84 3.08 -7.13 2.11
CA GLY A 84 4.50 -7.16 2.41
C GLY A 84 5.27 -8.22 1.63
N ARG A 85 4.69 -9.39 1.31
CA ARG A 85 5.40 -10.56 0.74
C ARG A 85 6.49 -10.24 -0.29
N LYS A 86 6.20 -9.36 -1.26
CA LYS A 86 7.15 -8.95 -2.32
C LYS A 86 8.42 -8.25 -1.83
N GLN A 87 8.36 -7.59 -0.67
CA GLN A 87 9.47 -6.86 -0.06
C GLN A 87 10.19 -7.66 1.02
N GLU A 88 9.89 -8.96 1.19
CA GLU A 88 10.51 -9.73 2.28
C GLU A 88 12.02 -9.84 2.14
N ASP A 89 12.45 -10.26 0.95
CA ASP A 89 13.85 -10.54 0.66
C ASP A 89 14.68 -9.24 0.78
N GLU A 90 14.13 -8.13 0.28
CA GLU A 90 14.73 -6.80 0.42
C GLU A 90 14.81 -6.35 1.90
N LEU A 91 13.81 -6.67 2.72
CA LEU A 91 13.83 -6.34 4.15
C LEU A 91 14.83 -7.18 4.93
N GLN A 92 15.07 -8.43 4.54
CA GLN A 92 16.05 -9.31 5.18
C GLN A 92 17.48 -8.88 4.88
N GLN A 93 17.75 -8.42 3.65
CA GLN A 93 19.06 -7.92 3.24
C GLN A 93 19.39 -6.54 3.82
N ALA A 94 18.37 -5.75 4.16
CA ALA A 94 18.53 -4.39 4.64
C ALA A 94 18.91 -4.30 6.13
N GLU A 95 19.52 -3.17 6.48
CA GLU A 95 19.87 -2.87 7.86
C GLU A 95 18.62 -2.67 8.74
N LYS A 96 18.58 -3.37 9.87
CA LYS A 96 17.41 -3.45 10.76
C LYS A 96 16.89 -2.10 11.26
N TRP A 97 17.76 -1.10 11.44
CA TRP A 97 17.42 0.22 11.99
C TRP A 97 16.80 1.18 10.96
N LYS A 98 16.94 0.92 9.66
CA LYS A 98 16.35 1.76 8.63
C LYS A 98 14.82 1.60 8.61
N GLN A 99 14.12 2.62 8.12
CA GLN A 99 12.65 2.59 7.97
C GLN A 99 12.18 2.47 6.51
N ASN A 100 13.06 2.78 5.56
CA ASN A 100 12.73 2.90 4.14
C ASN A 100 13.77 2.15 3.28
N LEU A 101 13.27 1.43 2.28
CA LEU A 101 14.06 0.72 1.27
C LEU A 101 14.14 1.49 -0.06
N ARG A 102 13.48 2.65 -0.16
CA ARG A 102 13.40 3.46 -1.38
C ARG A 102 14.75 4.10 -1.71
N LYS A 103 15.64 3.32 -2.33
CA LYS A 103 16.75 3.86 -3.12
C LYS A 103 16.49 3.51 -4.59
N PRO A 104 16.62 4.48 -5.51
CA PRO A 104 16.62 4.15 -6.93
C PRO A 104 17.73 3.14 -7.19
N LYS A 105 17.48 2.18 -8.09
CA LYS A 105 18.55 1.32 -8.59
C LYS A 105 19.56 2.20 -9.30
N ALA A 106 20.85 1.97 -9.04
CA ALA A 106 21.94 2.62 -9.73
C ALA A 106 21.74 2.48 -11.25
N LYS A 107 21.86 3.58 -11.99
CA LYS A 107 21.76 3.51 -13.47
C LYS A 107 23.03 2.88 -14.04
N TRP A 108 24.16 3.10 -13.35
CA TRP A 108 25.49 2.64 -13.73
C TRP A 108 26.19 2.02 -12.51
N PRO A 109 25.86 0.77 -12.13
CA PRO A 109 26.30 0.20 -10.87
C PRO A 109 27.83 0.10 -10.74
N GLU A 110 28.52 -0.26 -11.82
CA GLU A 110 29.99 -0.36 -11.84
C GLU A 110 30.65 1.01 -11.66
N LEU A 111 30.20 1.99 -12.43
CA LEU A 111 30.70 3.35 -12.36
C LEU A 111 30.42 4.02 -11.02
N GLU A 112 29.20 3.88 -10.48
CA GLU A 112 28.84 4.42 -9.18
C GLU A 112 29.70 3.80 -8.06
N ASN A 113 30.08 2.52 -8.19
CA ASN A 113 30.99 1.87 -7.25
C ASN A 113 32.42 2.41 -7.35
N GLU A 114 32.95 2.57 -8.58
CA GLU A 114 34.29 3.15 -8.78
C GLU A 114 34.37 4.59 -8.26
N LEU A 115 33.35 5.41 -8.56
CA LEU A 115 33.26 6.78 -8.07
C LEU A 115 33.20 6.80 -6.54
N LYS A 116 32.45 5.88 -5.93
CA LYS A 116 32.35 5.76 -4.48
C LYS A 116 33.70 5.39 -3.84
N THR A 117 34.46 4.45 -4.41
CA THR A 117 35.80 4.11 -3.91
C THR A 117 36.75 5.29 -4.06
N TRP A 118 36.72 5.98 -5.19
CA TRP A 118 37.58 7.14 -5.43
C TRP A 118 37.27 8.29 -4.47
N VAL A 119 35.99 8.61 -4.23
CA VAL A 119 35.62 9.64 -3.24
C VAL A 119 36.05 9.25 -1.83
N ALA A 120 35.95 7.97 -1.45
CA ALA A 120 36.40 7.49 -0.14
C ALA A 120 37.92 7.69 0.02
N ASP A 121 38.71 7.34 -1.00
CA ASP A 121 40.17 7.52 -0.99
C ASP A 121 40.58 8.99 -0.86
N ASN A 122 39.88 9.90 -1.55
CA ASN A 122 40.14 11.33 -1.43
C ASN A 122 39.77 11.88 -0.05
N ARG A 123 38.68 11.40 0.55
CA ARG A 123 38.34 11.76 1.94
C ARG A 123 39.36 11.25 2.94
N ASN A 124 39.87 10.04 2.74
CA ASN A 124 40.93 9.47 3.58
C ASN A 124 42.24 10.27 3.47
N LYS A 125 42.49 10.89 2.31
CA LYS A 125 43.62 11.82 2.08
C LYS A 125 43.38 13.22 2.65
N GLY A 126 42.21 13.48 3.25
CA GLY A 126 41.86 14.78 3.83
C GLY A 126 41.36 15.83 2.82
N THR A 127 41.13 15.44 1.57
CA THR A 127 40.63 16.34 0.51
C THR A 127 39.15 16.62 0.73
N LYS A 128 38.76 17.90 0.64
CA LYS A 128 37.35 18.31 0.81
C LYS A 128 36.57 18.05 -0.47
N ALA A 129 35.28 17.79 -0.33
CA ALA A 129 34.40 17.54 -1.48
C ALA A 129 34.32 18.72 -2.46
N SER A 130 34.62 19.95 -2.02
CA SER A 130 34.71 21.13 -2.88
C SER A 130 35.86 21.07 -3.89
N ASP A 131 36.92 20.34 -3.55
CA ASP A 131 38.16 20.26 -4.31
C ASP A 131 38.12 19.08 -5.29
N ILE A 132 37.12 18.21 -5.13
CA ILE A 132 36.78 17.08 -5.98
C ILE A 132 35.81 17.57 -7.07
N LYS A 133 36.34 18.27 -8.08
CA LYS A 133 35.52 18.76 -9.23
C LYS A 133 35.89 18.13 -10.57
N ASP A 134 37.10 17.62 -10.70
CA ASP A 134 37.69 17.36 -12.03
C ASP A 134 37.41 15.95 -12.58
N ARG A 135 36.92 15.01 -11.76
CA ARG A 135 36.68 13.63 -12.23
C ARG A 135 35.27 13.40 -12.79
N GLU A 136 34.28 14.19 -12.37
CA GLU A 136 32.90 14.04 -12.86
C GLU A 136 32.77 14.40 -14.34
N SER A 137 33.58 15.35 -14.84
CA SER A 137 33.63 15.74 -16.25
C SER A 137 34.17 14.62 -17.13
N GLY A 138 35.30 14.00 -16.75
CA GLY A 138 35.89 12.87 -17.50
C GLY A 138 34.98 11.65 -17.59
N ILE A 139 34.23 11.37 -16.51
CA ILE A 139 33.23 10.29 -16.47
C ILE A 139 32.04 10.57 -17.40
N SER A 140 31.59 11.83 -17.47
CA SER A 140 30.49 12.23 -18.37
C SER A 140 30.84 11.98 -19.83
N ASP A 141 32.10 12.25 -20.21
CA ASP A 141 32.59 12.03 -21.55
C ASP A 141 32.71 10.53 -21.86
N GLU A 142 33.21 9.72 -20.92
CA GLU A 142 33.34 8.26 -21.07
C GLU A 142 32.00 7.52 -21.21
N ILE A 143 30.95 7.97 -20.52
CA ILE A 143 29.57 7.47 -20.66
C ILE A 143 28.94 7.88 -22.02
N LYS A 144 29.23 9.10 -22.51
CA LYS A 144 28.78 9.55 -23.84
C LYS A 144 29.37 8.66 -24.93
N TRP A 145 30.66 8.33 -24.86
CA TRP A 145 31.33 7.49 -25.85
C TRP A 145 30.73 6.07 -25.96
N HIS A 146 30.28 5.48 -24.85
CA HIS A 146 29.70 4.13 -24.83
C HIS A 146 28.23 4.05 -25.29
N ASN A 147 27.50 5.17 -25.40
CA ASN A 147 26.09 5.21 -25.85
C ASN A 147 25.90 5.63 -27.33
N ILE A 148 26.98 5.77 -28.11
CA ILE A 148 26.95 6.23 -29.52
C ILE A 148 27.07 5.06 -30.53
N LYS A 149 27.04 3.80 -30.08
CA LYS A 149 26.91 2.62 -30.95
C LYS A 149 25.51 2.03 -30.86
#